data_AF-A0A5C7J7D7-F1
#
_entry.id   AF-A0A5C7J7D7-F1
#
_cell.length_a   1.000
_cell.length_b   1.000
_cell.length_c   1.000
_cell.angle_alpha   90.00
_cell.angle_beta   90.00
_cell.angle_gamma   90.00
#
_symmetry.space_group_name_H-M   'P 1'
#
loop_
_entity.id
_entity.type
_entity.pdbx_description
1 polymer ?
#
loop_
_entity_poly.entity_id
_entity_poly.type
_entity_poly.pdbx_seq_one_letter_code
_entity_poly.pdbx_strand_id
1 'polypeptide(L)'
;MSVRKSKHLSTRKLMTYVMFAVAFLAPLSNIPQIHTLYSLRVTEGLSLSTWLMYVAFALVQLTYALINRIRPLIISNILWIFVELVMIYGIIVFGVQKAPPAYEQLLLINTIGKTLSGLAIICFSSAGALYAYELLEMEKALLHKQRRR
;
A
#
# COMPACT_ATOMS: atom_id res chain seq x y z
N MET A 1 2.33 32.41 26.69
CA MET A 1 2.94 31.53 25.65
C MET A 1 2.75 30.01 25.90
N SER A 2 1.97 29.55 26.90
CA SER A 2 1.83 28.12 27.25
C SER A 2 0.63 27.39 26.59
N VAL A 3 -0.44 28.10 26.22
CA VAL A 3 -1.68 27.50 25.68
C VAL A 3 -1.48 26.81 24.31
N ARG A 4 -0.60 27.36 23.46
CA ARG A 4 -0.35 26.84 22.10
C ARG A 4 0.35 25.46 22.09
N LYS A 5 1.20 25.18 23.11
CA LYS A 5 1.87 23.87 23.28
C LYS A 5 0.90 22.76 23.71
N SER A 6 -0.11 23.09 24.52
CA SER A 6 -1.11 22.14 25.02
C SER A 6 -1.99 21.54 23.90
N LYS A 7 -2.57 22.39 23.04
CA LYS A 7 -3.39 21.92 21.90
C LYS A 7 -2.63 20.99 20.96
N HIS A 8 -1.38 21.33 20.62
CA HIS A 8 -0.55 20.52 19.71
C HIS A 8 -0.19 19.14 20.29
N LEU A 9 0.00 19.03 21.61
CA LEU A 9 0.22 17.73 22.27
C LEU A 9 -1.04 16.87 22.26
N SER A 10 -2.22 17.48 22.44
CA SER A 10 -3.52 16.78 22.38
C SER A 10 -3.82 16.27 20.97
N THR A 11 -3.61 17.08 19.93
CA THR A 11 -3.82 16.66 18.54
C THR A 11 -2.91 15.50 18.14
N ARG A 12 -1.63 15.54 18.53
CA ARG A 12 -0.69 14.43 18.24
C ARG A 12 -1.13 13.12 18.89
N LYS A 13 -1.53 13.15 20.16
CA LYS A 13 -2.03 11.97 20.87
C LYS A 13 -3.29 11.41 20.21
N LEU A 14 -4.25 12.27 19.85
CA LEU A 14 -5.45 11.86 19.14
C LEU A 14 -5.11 11.18 17.81
N MET A 15 -4.23 11.79 17.00
CA MET A 15 -3.80 11.20 15.72
C MET A 15 -3.11 9.85 15.91
N THR A 16 -2.32 9.66 16.97
CA THR A 16 -1.74 8.35 17.29
C THR A 16 -2.83 7.30 17.49
N TYR A 17 -3.86 7.59 18.31
CA TYR A 17 -4.96 6.65 18.53
C TYR A 17 -5.76 6.37 17.26
N VAL A 18 -6.04 7.40 16.46
CA VAL A 18 -6.73 7.25 15.17
C VAL A 18 -5.93 6.36 14.22
N MET A 19 -4.62 6.56 14.13
CA MET A 19 -3.75 5.72 13.28
C MET A 19 -3.76 4.26 13.72
N PHE A 20 -3.76 3.99 15.03
CA PHE A 20 -3.91 2.62 15.53
C PHE A 20 -5.28 2.04 15.17
N ALA A 21 -6.38 2.79 15.32
CA ALA A 21 -7.70 2.31 14.94
C ALA A 21 -7.78 2.00 13.43
N VAL A 22 -7.31 2.91 12.59
CA VAL A 22 -7.30 2.75 11.12
C VAL A 22 -6.43 1.56 10.69
N ALA A 23 -5.32 1.30 11.39
CA ALA A 23 -4.46 0.15 11.09
C ALA A 23 -5.20 -1.20 11.15
N PHE A 24 -6.25 -1.32 11.96
CA PHE A 24 -7.10 -2.51 11.99
C PHE A 24 -8.35 -2.36 11.11
N LEU A 25 -9.02 -1.22 11.17
CA LEU A 25 -10.30 -1.02 10.49
C LEU A 25 -10.17 -0.99 8.97
N ALA A 26 -9.08 -0.44 8.43
CA ALA A 26 -8.90 -0.35 6.99
C ALA A 26 -8.79 -1.73 6.32
N PRO A 27 -7.92 -2.66 6.76
CA PRO A 27 -7.92 -4.03 6.22
C PRO A 27 -9.26 -4.75 6.39
N LEU A 28 -9.93 -4.58 7.54
CA LEU A 28 -11.23 -5.20 7.81
C LEU A 28 -12.36 -4.67 6.90
N SER A 29 -12.20 -3.47 6.33
CA SER A 29 -13.17 -2.94 5.36
C SER A 29 -13.30 -3.79 4.10
N ASN A 30 -12.38 -4.73 3.85
CA ASN A 30 -12.45 -5.66 2.72
C ASN A 30 -13.33 -6.90 2.98
N ILE A 31 -13.91 -7.05 4.17
CA ILE A 31 -14.82 -8.17 4.48
C ILE A 31 -15.98 -8.30 3.46
N PRO A 32 -16.68 -7.22 3.04
CA PRO A 32 -17.73 -7.34 2.04
C PRO A 32 -17.22 -7.83 0.68
N GLN A 33 -16.00 -7.44 0.30
CA GLN A 33 -15.37 -7.89 -0.94
C GLN A 33 -14.99 -9.38 -0.87
N ILE A 34 -14.45 -9.83 0.27
CA ILE A 34 -14.19 -11.25 0.53
C ILE A 34 -15.50 -12.06 0.50
N HIS A 35 -16.56 -11.54 1.13
CA HIS A 35 -17.88 -12.19 1.12
C HIS A 35 -18.43 -12.34 -0.31
N THR A 36 -18.36 -11.29 -1.13
CA THR A 36 -18.77 -11.36 -2.54
C THR A 36 -17.98 -12.42 -3.32
N LEU A 37 -16.66 -12.51 -3.08
CA LEU A 37 -15.80 -13.48 -3.75
C LEU A 37 -16.11 -14.93 -3.35
N TYR A 38 -16.27 -15.22 -2.05
CA TYR A 38 -16.42 -16.59 -1.56
C TYR A 38 -17.88 -17.07 -1.48
N SER A 39 -18.84 -16.20 -1.17
CA SER A 39 -20.24 -16.58 -1.10
C SER A 39 -20.93 -16.49 -2.46
N LEU A 40 -20.70 -15.39 -3.19
CA LEU A 40 -21.39 -15.13 -4.46
C LEU A 40 -20.59 -15.60 -5.69
N ARG A 41 -19.31 -15.98 -5.51
CA ARG A 41 -18.40 -16.41 -6.60
C ARG A 41 -18.29 -15.40 -7.73
N VAL A 42 -18.50 -14.11 -7.42
CA VAL A 42 -18.38 -13.03 -8.40
C VAL A 42 -16.92 -12.59 -8.46
N THR A 43 -16.26 -12.93 -9.57
CA THR A 43 -14.87 -12.53 -9.87
C THR A 43 -14.78 -11.48 -10.97
N GLU A 44 -15.90 -11.12 -11.58
CA GLU A 44 -15.96 -10.07 -12.61
C GLU A 44 -15.50 -8.74 -12.03
N GLY A 45 -14.57 -8.07 -12.73
CA GLY A 45 -13.93 -6.84 -12.25
C GLY A 45 -12.78 -7.04 -11.27
N LEU A 46 -12.51 -8.27 -10.79
CA LEU A 46 -11.35 -8.55 -9.94
C LEU A 46 -10.14 -8.95 -10.79
N SER A 47 -9.17 -8.04 -10.90
CA SER A 47 -7.92 -8.31 -11.62
C SER A 47 -6.88 -8.97 -10.72
N LEU A 48 -6.50 -10.23 -11.02
CA LEU A 48 -5.46 -10.96 -10.28
C LEU A 48 -4.16 -10.16 -10.17
N SER A 49 -3.77 -9.46 -11.22
CA SER A 49 -2.54 -8.67 -11.23
C SER A 49 -2.59 -7.49 -10.27
N THR A 50 -3.75 -6.84 -10.14
CA THR A 50 -3.93 -5.75 -9.19
C THR A 50 -3.68 -6.25 -7.77
N TRP A 51 -4.23 -7.41 -7.41
CA TRP A 51 -4.04 -7.99 -6.08
C TRP A 51 -2.60 -8.45 -5.83
N LEU A 52 -1.93 -9.02 -6.84
CA LEU A 52 -0.50 -9.36 -6.74
C LEU A 52 0.37 -8.11 -6.53
N MET A 53 0.03 -6.99 -7.16
CA MET A 53 0.75 -5.73 -6.95
C MET A 53 0.49 -5.12 -5.58
N TYR A 54 -0.73 -5.23 -5.06
CA TYR A 54 -1.01 -4.79 -3.71
C TYR A 54 -0.12 -5.51 -2.70
N VAL A 55 0.07 -6.83 -2.84
CA VAL A 55 1.04 -7.58 -2.02
C VAL A 55 2.46 -7.04 -2.19
N ALA A 56 2.92 -6.85 -3.43
CA ALA A 56 4.27 -6.34 -3.70
C ALA A 56 4.50 -4.96 -3.05
N PHE A 57 3.53 -4.05 -3.15
CA PHE A 57 3.59 -2.72 -2.55
C PHE A 57 3.47 -2.76 -1.03
N ALA A 58 2.63 -3.62 -0.47
CA ALA A 58 2.49 -3.81 0.96
C ALA A 58 3.78 -4.36 1.58
N LEU A 59 4.54 -5.22 0.88
CA LEU A 59 5.85 -5.70 1.33
C LEU A 59 6.89 -4.57 1.40
N VAL A 60 6.91 -3.66 0.42
CA VAL A 60 7.79 -2.48 0.46
C VAL A 60 7.42 -1.56 1.62
N GLN A 61 6.13 -1.27 1.80
CA GLN A 61 5.64 -0.45 2.91
C GLN A 61 5.90 -1.09 4.27
N LEU A 62 5.73 -2.41 4.40
CA LEU A 62 6.04 -3.16 5.61
C LEU A 62 7.53 -3.07 5.94
N THR A 63 8.40 -3.25 4.94
CA THR A 63 9.85 -3.12 5.11
C THR A 63 10.23 -1.72 5.60
N TYR A 64 9.68 -0.68 4.97
CA TYR A 64 9.88 0.70 5.41
C TYR A 64 9.39 0.93 6.85
N ALA A 65 8.20 0.41 7.19
CA ALA A 65 7.62 0.54 8.52
C ALA A 65 8.44 -0.19 9.60
N LEU A 66 9.03 -1.34 9.27
CA LEU A 66 9.91 -2.11 10.15
C LEU A 66 11.21 -1.34 10.43
N ILE A 67 11.88 -0.84 9.39
CA ILE A 67 13.13 -0.06 9.51
C ILE A 67 12.91 1.18 10.39
N ASN A 68 11.81 1.91 10.17
CA ASN A 68 11.48 3.13 10.90
C ASN A 68 10.68 2.90 12.19
N ARG A 69 10.39 1.64 12.55
CA ARG A 69 9.65 1.22 13.74
C ARG A 69 8.25 1.86 13.89
N ILE A 70 7.55 2.05 12.78
CA ILE A 70 6.21 2.67 12.72
C ILE A 70 5.14 1.61 13.01
N ARG A 71 4.87 1.35 14.29
CA ARG A 71 4.00 0.23 14.74
C ARG A 71 2.62 0.15 14.07
N PRO A 72 1.83 1.24 13.94
CA PRO A 72 0.52 1.16 13.29
C PRO A 72 0.62 0.70 11.83
N LEU A 73 1.66 1.16 11.12
CA LEU A 73 1.88 0.83 9.72
C LEU A 73 2.36 -0.63 9.56
N ILE A 74 3.17 -1.15 10.49
CA ILE A 74 3.55 -2.56 10.54
C ILE A 74 2.30 -3.44 10.67
N ILE A 75 1.46 -3.17 11.67
CA ILE A 75 0.23 -3.93 11.92
C ILE A 75 -0.70 -3.88 10.69
N SER A 76 -0.92 -2.67 10.15
CA SER A 76 -1.78 -2.46 8.98
C SER A 76 -1.31 -3.26 7.77
N ASN A 77 -0.01 -3.20 7.43
CA ASN A 77 0.50 -3.89 6.25
C ASN A 77 0.49 -5.41 6.40
N ILE A 78 0.73 -5.95 7.60
CA ILE A 78 0.59 -7.40 7.84
C ILE A 78 -0.86 -7.86 7.59
N LEU A 79 -1.84 -7.10 8.09
CA LEU A 79 -3.26 -7.41 7.89
C LEU A 79 -3.68 -7.26 6.42
N TRP A 80 -3.20 -6.22 5.73
CA TRP A 80 -3.44 -6.03 4.29
C TRP A 80 -2.89 -7.18 3.47
N ILE A 81 -1.64 -7.60 3.70
CA ILE A 81 -1.04 -8.75 3.01
C ILE A 81 -1.90 -10.00 3.22
N PHE A 82 -2.37 -10.25 4.45
CA PHE A 82 -3.25 -11.39 4.71
C PHE A 82 -4.55 -11.32 3.88
N VAL A 83 -5.22 -10.16 3.88
CA VAL A 83 -6.43 -9.91 3.08
C VAL A 83 -6.17 -10.10 1.58
N GLU A 84 -5.07 -9.55 1.08
CA GLU A 84 -4.69 -9.64 -0.33
C GLU A 84 -4.40 -11.10 -0.74
N LEU A 85 -3.73 -11.88 0.11
CA LEU A 85 -3.50 -13.31 -0.13
C LEU A 85 -4.82 -14.11 -0.15
N VAL A 86 -5.75 -13.81 0.76
CA VAL A 86 -7.11 -14.40 0.75
C VAL A 86 -7.85 -14.06 -0.55
N MET A 87 -7.70 -12.83 -1.04
CA MET A 87 -8.31 -12.39 -2.30
C MET A 87 -7.65 -13.05 -3.51
N ILE A 88 -6.32 -13.11 -3.59
CA ILE A 88 -5.57 -13.81 -4.64
C ILE A 88 -6.01 -15.27 -4.72
N TYR A 89 -6.08 -15.97 -3.59
CA TYR A 89 -6.53 -17.36 -3.55
C TYR A 89 -7.95 -17.51 -4.13
N GLY A 90 -8.91 -16.69 -3.67
CA GLY A 90 -10.28 -16.77 -4.16
C GLY A 90 -10.40 -16.43 -5.65
N ILE A 91 -9.64 -15.46 -6.16
CA ILE A 91 -9.62 -15.11 -7.59
C ILE A 91 -9.07 -16.26 -8.43
N ILE A 92 -8.00 -16.92 -7.98
CA ILE A 92 -7.46 -18.09 -8.69
C ILE A 92 -8.47 -19.23 -8.69
N VAL A 93 -9.09 -19.54 -7.55
CA VAL A 93 -10.01 -20.67 -7.44
C VAL A 93 -11.30 -20.44 -8.25
N PHE A 94 -11.91 -19.26 -8.18
CA PHE A 94 -13.22 -19.01 -8.81
C PHE A 94 -13.12 -18.32 -10.18
N GLY A 95 -12.05 -17.58 -10.46
CA GLY A 95 -11.86 -16.83 -11.70
C GLY A 95 -11.35 -17.71 -12.85
N VAL A 96 -10.44 -18.66 -12.55
CA VAL A 96 -9.91 -19.59 -13.55
C VAL A 96 -11.01 -20.55 -14.07
N GLN A 97 -11.99 -20.87 -13.24
CA GLN A 97 -13.11 -21.76 -13.60
C GLN A 97 -14.09 -21.15 -14.62
N LYS A 98 -14.06 -19.83 -14.85
CA LYS A 98 -14.96 -19.10 -15.77
C LYS A 98 -14.32 -18.70 -17.12
N ALA A 99 -13.05 -19.00 -17.38
CA ALA A 99 -12.33 -18.43 -18.52
C ALA A 99 -12.67 -19.09 -19.89
N PRO A 100 -12.99 -18.32 -20.96
CA PRO A 100 -13.01 -18.78 -22.37
C PRO A 100 -11.59 -19.01 -22.93
N PRO A 101 -11.39 -19.49 -24.19
CA PRO A 101 -10.16 -20.15 -24.64
C PRO A 101 -8.87 -19.33 -24.48
N ALA A 102 -7.73 -20.04 -24.46
CA ALA A 102 -6.38 -19.60 -24.09
C ALA A 102 -5.89 -18.25 -24.69
N TYR A 103 -6.45 -17.79 -25.81
CA TYR A 103 -6.06 -16.53 -26.44
C TYR A 103 -6.48 -15.28 -25.62
N GLU A 104 -7.69 -15.26 -25.08
CA GLU A 104 -8.17 -14.15 -24.24
C GLU A 104 -7.39 -14.07 -22.92
N GLN A 105 -6.94 -15.23 -22.40
CA GLN A 105 -6.05 -15.29 -21.23
C GLN A 105 -4.68 -14.64 -21.53
N LEU A 106 -4.11 -14.89 -22.71
CA LEU A 106 -2.83 -14.30 -23.12
C LEU A 106 -2.93 -12.79 -23.35
N LEU A 107 -4.03 -12.31 -23.93
CA LEU A 107 -4.33 -10.89 -24.11
C LEU A 107 -4.47 -10.17 -22.76
N LEU A 108 -5.16 -10.80 -21.81
CA LEU A 108 -5.28 -10.32 -20.45
C LEU A 108 -3.91 -10.22 -19.78
N ILE A 109 -3.08 -11.27 -19.84
CA ILE A 109 -1.70 -11.28 -19.28
C ILE A 109 -0.84 -10.17 -19.89
N ASN A 110 -0.91 -9.96 -21.21
CA ASN A 110 -0.15 -8.91 -21.90
C ASN A 110 -0.59 -7.49 -21.48
N THR A 111 -1.90 -7.27 -21.39
CA THR A 111 -2.47 -5.97 -20.98
C THR A 111 -2.14 -5.66 -19.53
N ILE A 112 -2.17 -6.69 -18.69
CA ILE A 112 -1.67 -6.68 -17.32
C ILE A 112 -0.20 -6.28 -17.29
N GLY A 113 0.69 -6.98 -18.00
CA GLY A 113 2.12 -6.68 -17.98
C GLY A 113 2.44 -5.24 -18.37
N LYS A 114 1.71 -4.68 -19.35
CA LYS A 114 1.86 -3.29 -19.79
C LYS A 114 1.39 -2.28 -18.76
N THR A 115 0.21 -2.51 -18.16
CA THR A 115 -0.33 -1.61 -17.13
C THR A 115 0.53 -1.63 -15.87
N LEU A 116 1.03 -2.80 -15.47
CA LEU A 116 1.99 -2.96 -14.37
C LEU A 116 3.29 -2.19 -14.59
N SER A 117 3.86 -2.32 -15.78
CA SER A 117 5.10 -1.62 -16.12
C SER A 117 4.91 -0.10 -16.11
N GLY A 118 3.79 0.40 -16.66
CA GLY A 118 3.49 1.83 -16.69
C GLY A 118 3.30 2.43 -15.29
N LEU A 119 2.54 1.76 -14.41
CA LEU A 119 2.32 2.23 -13.04
C LEU A 119 3.59 2.13 -12.18
N ALA A 120 4.39 1.07 -12.34
CA ALA A 120 5.66 0.93 -11.66
C ALA A 120 6.59 2.10 -11.99
N ILE A 121 6.71 2.48 -13.27
CA ILE A 121 7.53 3.63 -13.68
C ILE A 121 7.08 4.91 -12.97
N ILE A 122 5.77 5.18 -12.90
CA ILE A 122 5.23 6.37 -12.24
C ILE A 122 5.56 6.35 -10.74
N CYS A 123 5.30 5.22 -10.07
CA CYS A 123 5.55 5.07 -8.64
C CYS A 123 7.05 5.18 -8.30
N PHE A 124 7.93 4.48 -9.03
CA PHE A 124 9.38 4.56 -8.81
C PHE A 124 9.93 5.95 -9.14
N SER A 125 9.40 6.63 -10.17
CA SER A 125 9.82 7.99 -10.51
C SER A 125 9.41 8.99 -9.42
N SER A 126 8.19 8.89 -8.90
CA SER A 126 7.72 9.75 -7.81
C SER A 126 8.48 9.52 -6.50
N ALA A 127 8.75 8.25 -6.14
CA ALA A 127 9.54 7.90 -4.98
C ALA A 127 11.00 8.38 -5.11
N GLY A 128 11.61 8.20 -6.29
CA GLY A 128 12.96 8.69 -6.57
C GLY A 128 13.05 10.21 -6.51
N ALA A 129 12.05 10.94 -7.03
CA ALA A 129 11.99 12.40 -6.97
C ALA A 129 11.88 12.90 -5.53
N LEU A 130 11.03 12.28 -4.71
CA LEU A 130 10.90 12.62 -3.28
C LEU A 130 12.20 12.35 -2.51
N TYR A 131 12.84 11.20 -2.76
CA TYR A 131 14.12 10.87 -2.14
C TYR A 131 15.23 11.84 -2.54
N ALA A 132 15.33 12.19 -3.82
CA ALA A 132 16.30 13.18 -4.31
C ALA A 132 16.05 14.57 -3.71
N TYR A 133 14.78 14.97 -3.56
CA TYR A 133 14.41 16.22 -2.91
C TYR A 133 14.87 16.26 -1.45
N GLU A 134 14.62 15.19 -0.67
CA GLU A 134 15.09 15.09 0.72
C GLU A 134 16.62 15.11 0.83
N LEU A 135 17.32 14.44 -0.08
CA LEU A 135 18.79 14.42 -0.11
C LEU A 135 19.36 15.83 -0.32
N LEU A 136 18.80 16.59 -1.27
CA LEU A 136 19.21 17.97 -1.55
C LEU A 136 18.90 18.92 -0.38
N GLU A 137 17.79 18.73 0.34
CA GLU A 137 17.51 19.51 1.54
C GLU A 137 18.52 19.24 2.65
N MET A 138 18.88 17.97 2.88
CA MET A 138 19.88 17.61 3.88
C MET A 138 21.25 18.23 3.59
N GLU A 139 21.68 18.23 2.32
CA GLU A 139 22.93 18.85 1.90
C GLU A 139 22.94 20.36 2.16
N LYS A 140 21.86 21.07 1.80
CA LYS A 140 21.69 22.51 2.09
C LYS A 140 21.76 22.79 3.59
N ALA A 141 21.12 21.96 4.42
CA ALA A 141 21.14 22.10 5.87
C ALA A 141 22.56 21.94 6.46
N LEU A 142 23.35 20.99 5.93
CA LEU A 142 24.74 20.77 6.32
C LEU A 142 25.63 21.97 5.95
N LEU A 143 25.50 22.48 4.72
CA LEU A 143 26.26 23.66 4.25
C LEU A 143 25.95 24.91 5.09
N HIS A 144 24.68 25.14 5.43
CA HIS A 144 24.30 26.23 6.32
C HIS A 144 24.90 26.09 7.73
N LYS A 145 25.00 24.86 8.24
CA LYS A 145 25.60 24.59 9.55
C LYS A 145 27.12 24.80 9.54
N GLN A 146 27.79 24.48 8.44
CA GLN A 146 29.22 24.75 8.26
C GLN A 146 29.54 26.24 8.15
N ARG A 147 28.73 27.03 7.43
CA ARG A 147 28.90 28.51 7.33
C ARG A 147 28.67 29.27 8.64
N ARG A 148 28.01 28.66 9.63
CA ARG A 148 27.73 29.27 10.96
C ARG A 148 28.78 28.91 12.02
N ARG A 149 29.77 28.08 11.68
CA ARG A 149 30.93 27.76 12.52
C ARG A 149 32.14 28.51 12.01
#